data_AF-A0A0B5AP73-F1
#
_entry.id   AF-A0A0B5AP73-F1
#
_cell.length_a   1.000
_cell.length_b   1.000
_cell.length_c   1.000
_cell.angle_alpha   90.00
_cell.angle_beta   90.00
_cell.angle_gamma   90.00
#
_symmetry.space_group_name_H-M   'P 1'
#
loop_
_entity.id
_entity.type
_entity.pdbx_description
1 polymer ?
#
loop_
_entity_poly.entity_id
_entity_poly.type
_entity_poly.pdbx_seq_one_letter_code
_entity_poly.pdbx_strand_id
1 'polypeptide(L)'
;MSYSIFRWIHIVLTGIITVPVTLFMASGAIGENVENELFPDPSFLILIVVWLAGAVLMFFNRTKVIGMILTVLPSIFYVTVIIYFLIIPALTF
;
A
#
# COMPACT_ATOMS: atom_id res chain seq x y z
N MET A 1 -11.69 15.67 -16.87
CA MET A 1 -10.32 15.10 -16.90
C MET A 1 -10.34 13.82 -17.72
N SER A 2 -9.39 13.59 -18.63
CA SER A 2 -9.32 12.33 -19.39
C SER A 2 -9.01 11.14 -18.47
N TYR A 3 -9.58 9.96 -18.76
CA TYR A 3 -9.30 8.73 -18.01
C TYR A 3 -7.80 8.41 -17.93
N SER A 4 -7.04 8.76 -18.98
CA SER A 4 -5.59 8.57 -19.00
C SER A 4 -4.89 9.38 -17.91
N ILE A 5 -5.27 10.66 -17.74
CA ILE A 5 -4.71 11.56 -16.72
C ILE A 5 -5.13 11.07 -15.32
N PHE A 6 -6.41 10.70 -15.18
CA PHE A 6 -6.94 10.14 -13.94
C PHE A 6 -6.17 8.91 -13.46
N ARG A 7 -5.92 7.94 -14.36
CA ARG A 7 -5.18 6.72 -14.03
C ARG A 7 -3.80 7.03 -13.45
N TRP A 8 -3.05 7.92 -14.09
CA TRP A 8 -1.70 8.26 -13.61
C TRP A 8 -1.72 8.92 -12.23
N ILE A 9 -2.63 9.88 -12.02
CA ILE A 9 -2.80 10.53 -10.72
C ILE A 9 -3.16 9.49 -9.65
N HIS A 10 -4.11 8.60 -9.94
CA HIS A 10 -4.56 7.54 -9.04
C HIS A 10 -3.44 6.57 -8.66
N ILE A 11 -2.66 6.09 -9.64
CA ILE A 11 -1.52 5.19 -9.41
C ILE A 11 -0.47 5.90 -8.56
N VAL A 12 -0.11 7.15 -8.88
CA VAL A 12 0.91 7.89 -8.12
C VAL A 12 0.47 8.13 -6.67
N LEU A 13 -0.78 8.56 -6.45
CA LEU A 13 -1.30 8.82 -5.10
C LEU A 13 -1.40 7.56 -4.24
N THR A 14 -1.80 6.42 -4.82
CA THR A 14 -1.82 5.15 -4.09
C THR A 14 -0.42 4.57 -3.89
N GLY A 15 0.48 4.80 -4.85
CA GLY A 15 1.86 4.32 -4.81
C GLY A 15 2.73 5.05 -3.79
N ILE A 16 2.58 6.37 -3.65
CA ILE A 16 3.36 7.16 -2.67
C ILE A 16 3.05 6.78 -1.22
N ILE A 17 1.87 6.20 -0.97
CA ILE A 17 1.51 5.62 0.33
C ILE A 17 2.01 4.18 0.39
N THR A 18 1.63 3.36 -0.59
CA THR A 18 1.86 1.91 -0.53
C THR A 18 3.34 1.56 -0.53
N VAL A 19 4.15 2.12 -1.44
CA VAL A 19 5.55 1.70 -1.60
C VAL A 19 6.40 2.04 -0.38
N PRO A 20 6.44 3.30 0.12
CA PRO A 20 7.27 3.64 1.27
C PRO A 20 6.85 2.93 2.54
N VAL A 21 5.54 2.86 2.82
CA VAL A 21 5.02 2.20 4.02
C VAL A 21 5.30 0.70 3.98
N THR A 22 5.11 0.05 2.82
CA THR A 22 5.43 -1.38 2.69
C THR A 22 6.91 -1.66 2.88
N LEU A 23 7.79 -0.86 2.29
CA LEU A 23 9.23 -1.03 2.48
C LEU A 23 9.64 -0.82 3.94
N PHE A 24 9.07 0.17 4.61
CA PHE A 24 9.32 0.43 6.03
C PHE A 24 8.87 -0.74 6.92
N MET A 25 7.67 -1.28 6.68
CA MET A 25 7.18 -2.44 7.44
C MET A 25 8.04 -3.68 7.15
N ALA A 26 8.35 -3.93 5.87
CA ALA A 26 9.17 -5.07 5.47
C ALA A 26 10.59 -5.02 6.05
N SER A 27 11.16 -3.82 6.26
CA SER A 27 12.48 -3.62 6.86
C SER A 27 12.53 -3.77 8.38
N GLY A 28 11.43 -4.21 9.02
CA GLY A 28 11.35 -4.42 10.47
C GLY A 28 10.99 -3.15 11.27
N ALA A 29 10.29 -2.21 10.61
CA ALA A 29 9.77 -0.97 11.20
C ALA A 29 10.79 -0.29 12.17
N ILE A 30 10.31 0.32 13.25
CA ILE A 30 11.19 0.88 14.28
C ILE A 30 11.43 -0.20 15.34
N GLY A 31 12.68 -0.66 15.42
CA GLY A 31 13.15 -1.48 16.54
C GLY A 31 12.90 -2.98 16.43
N GLU A 32 12.32 -3.49 15.33
CA GLU A 32 12.09 -4.94 15.16
C GLU A 32 13.19 -5.64 14.36
N ASN A 33 14.07 -4.89 13.69
CA ASN A 33 15.20 -5.47 12.94
C ASN A 33 16.43 -5.74 13.84
N VAL A 34 16.37 -6.82 14.62
CA VAL A 34 17.44 -7.21 15.56
C VAL A 34 18.64 -7.84 14.84
N GLU A 35 18.38 -8.59 13.77
CA GLU A 35 19.41 -9.36 13.05
C GLU A 35 20.09 -8.58 11.90
N ASN A 36 19.75 -7.30 11.73
CA ASN A 36 20.24 -6.42 10.64
C ASN A 36 20.00 -7.00 9.24
N GLU A 37 18.89 -7.72 9.06
CA GLU A 37 18.47 -8.23 7.75
C GLU A 37 17.85 -7.10 6.91
N LEU A 38 17.98 -7.15 5.58
CA LEU A 38 17.40 -6.11 4.72
C LEU A 38 15.85 -6.08 4.82
N PHE A 39 15.23 -7.26 4.87
CA PHE A 39 13.79 -7.43 5.02
C PHE A 39 13.50 -8.55 6.03
N PRO A 40 13.46 -8.25 7.34
CA PRO A 40 13.13 -9.23 8.38
C PRO A 40 11.73 -9.83 8.21
N ASP A 41 10.77 -9.05 7.68
CA ASP A 41 9.45 -9.54 7.32
C ASP A 41 9.14 -9.27 5.83
N PRO A 42 9.64 -10.13 4.92
CA PRO A 42 9.45 -9.94 3.48
C PRO A 42 7.99 -10.15 3.06
N SER A 43 7.12 -10.68 3.93
CA SER A 43 5.71 -10.94 3.60
C SER A 43 4.97 -9.65 3.24
N PHE A 44 5.33 -8.52 3.85
CA PHE A 44 4.76 -7.20 3.54
C PHE A 44 4.96 -6.80 2.07
N LEU A 45 6.04 -7.23 1.42
CA LEU A 45 6.32 -6.90 0.01
C LEU A 45 5.20 -7.37 -0.94
N ILE A 46 4.37 -8.33 -0.54
CA ILE A 46 3.19 -8.75 -1.30
C ILE A 46 2.24 -7.57 -1.60
N LEU A 47 2.19 -6.57 -0.71
CA LEU A 47 1.33 -5.40 -0.88
C LEU A 47 1.78 -4.50 -2.04
N ILE A 48 3.08 -4.43 -2.31
CA ILE A 48 3.62 -3.79 -3.52
C ILE A 48 3.24 -4.60 -4.76
N VAL A 49 3.27 -5.93 -4.69
CA VAL A 49 2.87 -6.80 -5.81
C VAL A 49 1.39 -6.63 -6.14
N VAL A 50 0.52 -6.60 -5.12
CA VAL A 50 -0.93 -6.34 -5.29
C VAL A 50 -1.17 -4.98 -5.93
N TRP A 51 -0.47 -3.94 -5.45
CA TRP A 51 -0.56 -2.60 -6.02
C TRP A 51 -0.09 -2.56 -7.48
N LEU A 52 1.06 -3.16 -7.81
CA LEU A 52 1.59 -3.25 -9.17
C LEU A 52 0.63 -4.00 -10.11
N ALA A 53 0.07 -5.13 -9.66
CA ALA A 53 -0.91 -5.89 -10.42
C ALA A 53 -2.14 -5.03 -10.71
N GLY A 54 -2.65 -4.29 -9.72
CA GLY A 54 -3.72 -3.32 -9.92
C GLY A 54 -3.37 -2.24 -10.94
N ALA A 55 -2.17 -1.66 -10.84
CA ALA A 55 -1.71 -0.60 -11.74
C ALA A 55 -1.65 -1.08 -13.19
N VAL A 56 -1.15 -2.30 -13.43
CA VAL A 56 -1.14 -2.94 -14.75
C VAL A 56 -2.57 -3.19 -15.26
N LEU A 57 -3.47 -3.69 -14.42
CA LEU A 57 -4.86 -3.96 -14.79
C LEU A 57 -5.65 -2.71 -15.19
N MET A 58 -5.25 -1.51 -14.74
CA MET A 58 -5.85 -0.23 -15.14
C MET A 58 -5.58 0.16 -16.61
N PHE A 59 -4.66 -0.51 -17.30
CA PHE A 59 -4.40 -0.27 -18.72
C PHE A 59 -5.34 -1.06 -19.65
N PHE A 60 -6.04 -2.07 -19.13
CA PHE A 60 -6.98 -2.87 -19.91
C PHE A 60 -8.42 -2.42 -19.65
N ASN A 61 -9.14 -2.06 -20.71
CA ASN A 61 -10.50 -1.51 -20.60
C ASN A 61 -11.49 -2.41 -19.84
N ARG A 62 -11.33 -3.74 -19.91
CA ARG A 62 -12.21 -4.70 -19.24
C ARG A 62 -11.97 -4.81 -17.73
N THR A 63 -10.74 -4.56 -17.27
CA THR A 63 -10.33 -4.74 -15.86
C THR A 63 -10.01 -3.42 -15.17
N LYS A 64 -10.27 -2.28 -15.83
CA LYS A 64 -9.89 -0.96 -15.35
C LYS A 64 -10.38 -0.63 -13.93
N VAL A 65 -11.60 -1.04 -13.60
CA VAL A 65 -12.20 -0.82 -12.27
C VAL A 65 -11.57 -1.74 -11.23
N ILE A 66 -11.32 -3.00 -11.60
CA ILE A 66 -10.63 -3.97 -10.73
C ILE A 66 -9.23 -3.46 -10.40
N GLY A 67 -8.50 -2.94 -11.40
CA GLY A 67 -7.19 -2.34 -11.19
C GLY A 67 -7.21 -1.12 -10.27
N MET A 68 -8.25 -0.28 -10.36
CA MET A 68 -8.45 0.84 -9.43
C MET A 68 -8.65 0.37 -7.98
N ILE A 69 -9.43 -0.70 -7.78
CA ILE A 69 -9.68 -1.25 -6.45
C ILE A 69 -8.39 -1.84 -5.87
N LEU A 70 -7.67 -2.66 -6.66
CA LEU A 70 -6.43 -3.30 -6.22
C LEU A 70 -5.32 -2.31 -5.89
N THR A 71 -5.22 -1.20 -6.61
CA THR A 71 -4.24 -0.14 -6.30
C THR A 71 -4.55 0.57 -4.99
N VAL A 72 -5.81 0.74 -4.62
CA VAL A 72 -6.19 1.44 -3.38
C VAL A 72 -6.13 0.51 -2.16
N LEU A 73 -6.30 -0.79 -2.36
CA LEU A 73 -6.50 -1.76 -1.28
C LEU A 73 -5.34 -1.79 -0.25
N PRO A 74 -4.05 -1.78 -0.62
CA PRO A 74 -2.95 -1.68 0.33
C PRO A 74 -2.97 -0.37 1.14
N SER A 75 -3.29 0.76 0.50
CA SER A 75 -3.36 2.05 1.19
C SER A 75 -4.48 2.07 2.23
N ILE A 76 -5.66 1.50 1.91
CA ILE A 76 -6.75 1.33 2.88
C ILE A 76 -6.30 0.43 4.02
N PHE A 77 -5.67 -0.71 3.72
CA PHE A 77 -5.16 -1.63 4.74
C PHE A 77 -4.27 -0.91 5.76
N TYR A 78 -3.28 -0.13 5.29
CA TYR A 78 -2.39 0.63 6.19
C TYR A 78 -3.13 1.69 7.00
N VAL A 79 -4.05 2.44 6.39
CA VAL A 79 -4.85 3.45 7.11
C VAL A 79 -5.68 2.79 8.21
N THR A 80 -6.31 1.64 7.93
CA THR A 80 -7.10 0.89 8.91
C THR A 80 -6.23 0.38 10.06
N VAL A 81 -5.05 -0.16 9.77
CA VAL A 81 -4.08 -0.61 10.79
C VAL A 81 -3.68 0.56 11.70
N ILE A 82 -3.34 1.72 11.13
CA ILE A 82 -2.96 2.91 11.91
C ILE A 82 -4.11 3.38 12.80
N ILE A 83 -5.33 3.47 12.27
CA ILE A 83 -6.50 3.87 13.06
C ILE A 83 -6.72 2.90 14.22
N TYR A 84 -6.67 1.60 13.94
CA TYR A 84 -6.95 0.56 14.93
C TYR A 84 -5.89 0.50 16.05
N PHE A 85 -4.60 0.54 15.71
CA PHE A 85 -3.54 0.36 16.69
C PHE A 85 -3.09 1.66 17.37
N LEU A 86 -3.24 2.82 16.71
CA LEU A 86 -2.72 4.08 17.22
C LEU A 86 -3.82 4.99 17.75
N ILE A 87 -4.93 5.13 17.02
CA ILE A 87 -5.97 6.13 17.35
C ILE A 87 -6.96 5.59 18.38
N ILE A 88 -7.50 4.39 18.18
CA ILE A 88 -8.51 3.84 19.11
C ILE A 88 -7.95 3.73 20.54
N PRO A 89 -6.76 3.15 20.77
CA PRO A 89 -6.19 3.07 22.12
C PRO A 89 -5.97 4.45 22.72
N ALA A 90 -5.44 5.41 21.96
CA ALA A 90 -5.17 6.77 22.42
C ALA A 90 -6.43 7.57 22.84
N LEU A 91 -7.63 7.15 22.41
CA LEU A 91 -8.91 7.77 22.80
C LEU A 91 -9.57 7.07 24.00
N THR A 92 -9.07 5.89 24.39
CA THR A 92 -9.61 5.08 25.48
C THR A 92 -8.80 5.17 26.78
N PHE A 93 -7.68 5.90 26.75
CA PHE A 93 -6.87 6.29 27.91
C PHE A 93 -6.99 7.79 28.15
#